data_AF-A0A958YBW6-F1
#
_entry.id   AF-A0A958YBW6-F1
#
_cell.length_a   1.000
_cell.length_b   1.000
_cell.length_c   1.000
_cell.angle_alpha   90.00
_cell.angle_beta   90.00
_cell.angle_gamma   90.00
#
_symmetry.space_group_name_H-M   'P 1'
#
loop_
_entity.id
_entity.type
_entity.pdbx_description
1 polymer ?
#
loop_
_entity_poly.entity_id
_entity_poly.type
_entity_poly.pdbx_seq_one_letter_code
_entity_poly.pdbx_strand_id
1 'polypeptide(L)'
;MTFAKQILEGIPEVLPPIKPYDKTINHAPKRKDILTSEEKKLALQNALRYFDKKHHVELWAEFKEELETYGRIYMYRLRPDYKMYARPIDEYPAKSKQAAAIMLMIQNNLDYAVAQHPHELITYGGNGAVFQNWAQYRLTMKYLAEMTNEQTLVMYSGHPLGLFPSHKEAPRVVVTNGMMIPNYSKPDDWEKFNALGVTQYGQMTAGSYMYIGPQGIVHGTTITVLNGFRKIKKSPQGNLFLTAGLGGMSGAQPKAGNIAGCITVCAEVNE
;
A
#
# COMPACT_ATOMS: atom_id res chain seq x y z
N MET A 1 -20.62 12.31 7.18
CA MET A 1 -21.10 11.18 6.34
C MET A 1 -20.77 9.86 7.04
N THR A 2 -21.66 8.86 7.05
CA THR A 2 -21.38 7.57 7.73
C THR A 2 -20.28 6.77 7.01
N PHE A 3 -19.66 5.80 7.68
CA PHE A 3 -18.66 4.91 7.09
C PHE A 3 -19.17 4.27 5.79
N ALA A 4 -20.33 3.62 5.84
CA ALA A 4 -20.94 2.97 4.69
C ALA A 4 -21.18 3.94 3.50
N LYS A 5 -21.65 5.17 3.78
CA LYS A 5 -21.87 6.18 2.74
C LYS A 5 -20.55 6.62 2.09
N GLN A 6 -19.48 6.80 2.86
CA GLN A 6 -18.17 7.17 2.31
C GLN A 6 -17.56 6.04 1.44
N ILE A 7 -17.78 4.77 1.80
CA ILE A 7 -17.32 3.63 1.00
C ILE A 7 -18.05 3.57 -0.35
N LEU A 8 -19.38 3.72 -0.34
CA LEU A 8 -20.21 3.63 -1.56
C LEU A 8 -20.07 4.84 -2.49
N GLU A 9 -19.62 5.98 -1.99
CA GLU A 9 -19.49 7.22 -2.76
C GLU A 9 -18.48 7.07 -3.92
N GLY A 10 -17.33 6.44 -3.67
CA GLY A 10 -16.21 6.45 -4.60
C GLY A 10 -15.62 7.85 -4.71
N ILE A 11 -15.50 8.39 -5.93
CA ILE A 11 -15.06 9.78 -6.15
C ILE A 11 -16.22 10.73 -5.81
N PRO A 12 -16.07 11.62 -4.80
CA PRO A 12 -17.12 12.56 -4.42
C PRO A 12 -17.50 13.48 -5.57
N GLU A 13 -18.80 13.76 -5.72
CA GLU A 13 -19.28 14.71 -6.73
C GLU A 13 -18.81 16.14 -6.44
N VAL A 14 -18.76 16.50 -5.16
CA VAL A 14 -18.21 17.75 -4.64
C VAL A 14 -16.88 17.45 -4.00
N LEU A 15 -15.83 18.17 -4.39
CA LEU A 15 -14.50 17.96 -3.84
C LEU A 15 -14.51 18.19 -2.32
N PRO A 16 -14.01 17.25 -1.51
CA PRO A 16 -13.87 17.47 -0.08
C PRO A 16 -12.81 18.56 0.17
N PRO A 17 -12.80 19.19 1.35
CA PRO A 17 -11.78 20.19 1.67
C PRO A 17 -10.37 19.57 1.67
N ILE A 18 -9.37 20.40 1.39
CA ILE A 18 -7.96 20.03 1.47
C ILE A 18 -7.66 19.45 2.86
N LYS A 19 -6.90 18.35 2.90
CA LYS A 19 -6.45 17.75 4.15
C LYS A 19 -5.12 18.37 4.58
N PRO A 20 -4.99 18.88 5.82
CA PRO A 20 -3.71 19.37 6.31
C PRO A 20 -2.70 18.23 6.47
N TYR A 21 -1.42 18.56 6.33
CA TYR A 21 -0.31 17.63 6.54
C TYR A 21 -0.12 17.32 8.04
N ASP A 22 -0.10 16.04 8.40
CA ASP A 22 -0.06 15.59 9.79
C ASP A 22 1.37 15.28 10.25
N LYS A 23 2.00 16.23 10.93
CA LYS A 23 3.38 16.10 11.40
C LYS A 23 3.56 15.05 12.51
N THR A 24 2.49 14.47 13.05
CA THR A 24 2.57 13.51 14.16
C THR A 24 2.78 12.08 13.71
N ILE A 25 2.62 11.81 12.41
CA ILE A 25 2.82 10.48 11.84
C ILE A 25 4.05 10.43 10.93
N ASN A 26 4.53 9.22 10.69
CA ASN A 26 5.63 8.98 9.77
C ASN A 26 5.15 9.11 8.31
N HIS A 27 5.84 9.93 7.53
CA HIS A 27 5.52 10.17 6.12
C HIS A 27 6.63 9.66 5.20
N ALA A 28 6.26 9.28 3.98
CA ALA A 28 7.24 8.82 3.00
C ALA A 28 8.22 9.95 2.63
N PRO A 29 9.51 9.65 2.43
CA PRO A 29 10.48 10.64 1.97
C PRO A 29 10.11 11.12 0.56
N LYS A 30 10.52 12.36 0.24
CA LYS A 30 10.38 12.92 -1.11
C LYS A 30 10.98 11.97 -2.15
N ARG A 31 10.23 11.68 -3.22
CA ARG A 31 10.67 10.83 -4.32
C ARG A 31 11.55 11.59 -5.31
N LYS A 32 12.39 10.84 -6.03
CA LYS A 32 13.29 11.37 -7.05
C LYS A 32 12.49 12.12 -8.12
N ASP A 33 12.86 13.37 -8.38
CA ASP A 33 12.32 14.15 -9.50
C ASP A 33 13.02 13.70 -10.79
N ILE A 34 12.41 12.73 -11.48
CA ILE A 34 12.98 12.09 -12.67
C ILE A 34 12.20 12.41 -13.95
N LEU A 35 11.04 13.06 -13.83
CA LEU A 35 10.18 13.33 -14.97
C LEU A 35 10.67 14.54 -15.76
N THR A 36 10.67 14.42 -17.09
CA THR A 36 10.81 15.57 -17.99
C THR A 36 9.58 16.49 -17.90
N SER A 37 9.67 17.71 -18.43
CA SER A 37 8.55 18.66 -18.43
C SER A 37 7.29 18.10 -19.12
N GLU A 38 7.45 17.36 -20.21
CA GLU A 38 6.32 16.72 -20.91
C GLU A 38 5.76 15.55 -20.11
N GLU A 39 6.60 14.78 -19.44
CA GLU A 39 6.15 13.70 -18.55
C GLU A 39 5.47 14.23 -17.30
N LYS A 40 5.86 15.38 -16.75
CA LYS A 40 5.14 16.05 -15.65
C LYS A 40 3.74 16.45 -16.10
N LYS A 41 3.58 17.01 -17.31
CA LYS A 41 2.25 17.29 -17.89
C LYS A 41 1.43 16.01 -18.03
N LEU A 42 2.04 14.92 -18.53
CA LEU A 42 1.38 13.62 -18.66
C LEU A 42 0.98 13.04 -17.30
N ALA A 43 1.81 13.15 -16.26
CA ALA A 43 1.49 12.71 -14.91
C ALA A 43 0.24 13.42 -14.38
N LEU A 44 0.13 14.73 -14.60
CA LEU A 44 -1.04 15.53 -14.22
C LEU A 44 -2.28 15.11 -15.00
N GLN A 45 -2.17 14.90 -16.31
CA GLN A 45 -3.27 14.38 -17.14
C GLN A 45 -3.73 12.99 -16.67
N ASN A 46 -2.78 12.11 -16.35
CA ASN A 46 -3.05 10.78 -15.82
C ASN A 46 -3.73 10.82 -14.45
N ALA A 47 -3.38 11.78 -13.58
CA ALA A 47 -4.03 11.98 -12.31
C ALA A 47 -5.47 12.52 -12.48
N LEU A 48 -5.69 13.43 -13.42
CA LEU A 48 -7.01 14.02 -13.69
C LEU A 48 -8.03 13.06 -14.31
N ARG A 49 -7.59 11.91 -14.85
CA ARG A 49 -8.49 10.91 -15.47
C ARG A 49 -9.57 10.35 -14.54
N TYR A 50 -9.35 10.43 -13.23
CA TYR A 50 -10.29 9.94 -12.22
C TYR A 50 -11.42 10.94 -11.91
N PHE A 51 -11.36 12.15 -12.44
CA PHE A 51 -12.20 13.26 -12.03
C PHE A 51 -12.97 13.85 -13.21
N ASP A 52 -14.18 14.33 -12.92
CA ASP A 52 -14.96 15.12 -13.87
C ASP A 52 -14.20 16.39 -14.27
N LYS A 53 -14.34 16.80 -15.54
CA LYS A 53 -13.67 17.97 -16.11
C LYS A 53 -13.94 19.26 -15.34
N LYS A 54 -15.09 19.40 -14.68
CA LYS A 54 -15.44 20.57 -13.86
C LYS A 54 -14.44 20.81 -12.71
N HIS A 55 -13.79 19.73 -12.24
CA HIS A 55 -12.83 19.77 -11.14
C HIS A 55 -11.39 19.96 -11.59
N HIS A 56 -11.10 19.88 -12.90
CA HIS A 56 -9.73 19.84 -13.41
C HIS A 56 -8.94 21.10 -13.11
N VAL A 57 -9.58 22.29 -13.13
CA VAL A 57 -8.88 23.56 -12.87
C VAL A 57 -8.35 23.62 -11.43
N GLU A 58 -9.17 23.23 -10.45
CA GLU A 58 -8.76 23.21 -9.04
C GLU A 58 -7.72 22.12 -8.79
N LEU A 59 -8.00 20.89 -9.24
CA LEU A 59 -7.13 19.74 -9.01
C LEU A 59 -5.80 19.81 -9.75
N TRP A 60 -5.72 20.51 -10.88
CA TRP A 60 -4.48 20.71 -11.60
C TRP A 60 -3.43 21.42 -10.75
N ALA A 61 -3.82 22.50 -10.07
CA ALA A 61 -2.92 23.26 -9.21
C ALA A 61 -2.44 22.40 -8.02
N GLU A 62 -3.38 21.70 -7.38
CA GLU A 62 -3.10 20.82 -6.23
C GLU A 62 -2.17 19.65 -6.61
N PHE A 63 -2.47 18.93 -7.70
CA PHE A 63 -1.66 17.79 -8.13
C PHE A 63 -0.27 18.21 -8.61
N LYS A 64 -0.14 19.41 -9.19
CA LYS A 64 1.15 19.98 -9.53
C LYS A 64 1.98 20.24 -8.27
N GLU A 65 1.38 20.85 -7.26
CA GLU A 65 2.04 21.10 -5.97
C GLU A 65 2.45 19.78 -5.28
N GLU A 66 1.59 18.77 -5.28
CA GLU A 66 1.94 17.46 -4.73
C GLU A 66 3.13 16.83 -5.48
N LEU A 67 3.12 16.87 -6.82
CA LEU A 67 4.19 16.32 -7.64
C LEU A 67 5.53 17.03 -7.37
N GLU A 68 5.53 18.36 -7.22
CA GLU A 68 6.75 19.14 -6.95
C GLU A 68 7.26 18.94 -5.51
N THR A 69 6.35 18.82 -4.56
CA THR A 69 6.66 18.70 -3.13
C THR A 69 7.13 17.30 -2.79
N TYR A 70 6.38 16.28 -3.20
CA TYR A 70 6.57 14.89 -2.78
C TYR A 70 7.20 14.00 -3.87
N GLY A 71 7.23 14.47 -5.12
CA GLY A 71 7.62 13.64 -6.28
C GLY A 71 6.54 12.66 -6.71
N ARG A 72 5.32 12.77 -6.14
CA ARG A 72 4.16 11.90 -6.36
C ARG A 72 2.87 12.68 -6.18
N ILE A 73 1.80 12.19 -6.81
CA ILE A 73 0.44 12.72 -6.69
C ILE A 73 -0.37 11.70 -5.89
N TYR A 74 -0.50 11.92 -4.59
CA TYR A 74 -1.22 11.05 -3.66
C TYR A 74 -2.71 11.37 -3.59
N MET A 75 -3.11 12.58 -3.99
CA MET A 75 -4.47 13.11 -3.93
C MET A 75 -4.96 13.16 -2.47
N TYR A 76 -4.19 13.77 -1.57
CA TYR A 76 -4.43 13.73 -0.12
C TYR A 76 -5.84 14.17 0.27
N ARG A 77 -6.41 15.13 -0.47
CA ARG A 77 -7.79 15.58 -0.33
C ARG A 77 -8.81 14.44 -0.27
N LEU A 78 -8.59 13.37 -1.03
CA LEU A 78 -9.51 12.23 -1.12
C LEU A 78 -9.37 11.23 0.03
N ARG A 79 -8.39 11.36 0.91
CA ARG A 79 -8.24 10.49 2.08
C ARG A 79 -9.53 10.51 2.91
N PRO A 80 -10.12 9.35 3.26
CA PRO A 80 -11.38 9.29 3.99
C PRO A 80 -11.24 9.82 5.43
N ASP A 81 -12.36 10.25 6.00
CA ASP A 81 -12.43 10.81 7.35
C ASP A 81 -12.66 9.78 8.45
N TYR A 82 -13.08 8.55 8.08
CA TYR A 82 -13.18 7.48 9.05
C TYR A 82 -11.79 6.99 9.48
N LYS A 83 -11.70 6.49 10.72
CA LYS A 83 -10.51 5.81 11.21
C LYS A 83 -10.21 4.60 10.32
N MET A 84 -8.97 4.52 9.84
CA MET A 84 -8.47 3.42 8.99
C MET A 84 -8.04 2.25 9.87
N TYR A 85 -8.82 1.18 9.87
CA TYR A 85 -8.53 -0.09 10.54
C TYR A 85 -9.41 -1.22 9.98
N ALA A 86 -9.03 -2.47 10.24
CA ALA A 86 -9.84 -3.64 9.91
C ALA A 86 -11.08 -3.75 10.82
N ARG A 87 -12.28 -3.57 10.26
CA ARG A 87 -13.55 -3.65 10.99
C ARG A 87 -14.11 -5.07 11.00
N PRO A 88 -15.05 -5.40 11.90
CA PRO A 88 -15.92 -6.55 11.74
C PRO A 88 -16.50 -6.61 10.32
N ILE A 89 -16.50 -7.80 9.71
CA ILE A 89 -16.84 -7.99 8.30
C ILE A 89 -18.25 -7.48 7.94
N ASP A 90 -19.18 -7.53 8.88
CA ASP A 90 -20.57 -7.13 8.69
C ASP A 90 -20.78 -5.60 8.76
N GLU A 91 -19.76 -4.82 9.13
CA GLU A 91 -19.81 -3.34 9.05
C GLU A 91 -19.57 -2.81 7.63
N TYR A 92 -19.02 -3.64 6.73
CA TYR A 92 -18.76 -3.24 5.36
C TYR A 92 -20.05 -3.30 4.52
N PRO A 93 -20.40 -2.25 3.75
CA PRO A 93 -21.64 -2.21 2.97
C PRO A 93 -21.55 -3.01 1.67
N ALA A 94 -21.11 -4.27 1.75
CA ALA A 94 -20.88 -5.12 0.59
C ALA A 94 -22.08 -6.01 0.26
N LYS A 95 -22.32 -6.25 -1.03
CA LYS A 95 -23.23 -7.33 -1.47
C LYS A 95 -22.57 -8.71 -1.39
N SER A 96 -21.25 -8.79 -1.58
CA SER A 96 -20.46 -10.02 -1.47
C SER A 96 -19.66 -10.04 -0.17
N LYS A 97 -19.81 -11.11 0.62
CA LYS A 97 -19.01 -11.31 1.85
C LYS A 97 -17.52 -11.48 1.54
N GLN A 98 -17.17 -12.07 0.39
CA GLN A 98 -15.78 -12.17 -0.04
C GLN A 98 -15.19 -10.78 -0.35
N ALA A 99 -15.97 -9.90 -0.99
CA ALA A 99 -15.54 -8.53 -1.24
C ALA A 99 -15.41 -7.71 0.07
N ALA A 100 -16.30 -7.93 1.05
CA ALA A 100 -16.16 -7.37 2.39
C ALA A 100 -14.86 -7.78 3.08
N ALA A 101 -14.48 -9.07 2.99
CA ALA A 101 -13.21 -9.55 3.53
C ALA A 101 -12.00 -8.86 2.86
N ILE A 102 -12.07 -8.60 1.56
CA ILE A 102 -10.99 -7.88 0.85
C ILE A 102 -10.92 -6.42 1.30
N MET A 103 -12.06 -5.73 1.47
CA MET A 103 -12.10 -4.38 2.02
C MET A 103 -11.49 -4.31 3.43
N LEU A 104 -11.78 -5.30 4.27
CA LEU A 104 -11.17 -5.45 5.59
C LEU A 104 -9.65 -5.53 5.49
N MET A 105 -9.13 -6.40 4.63
CA MET A 105 -7.68 -6.58 4.49
C MET A 105 -6.98 -5.36 3.87
N ILE A 106 -7.63 -4.66 2.93
CA ILE A 106 -7.13 -3.39 2.40
C ILE A 106 -6.99 -2.36 3.53
N GLN A 107 -8.00 -2.24 4.40
CA GLN A 107 -7.95 -1.29 5.52
C GLN A 107 -6.93 -1.71 6.58
N ASN A 108 -6.71 -3.01 6.79
CA ASN A 108 -5.62 -3.50 7.64
C ASN A 108 -4.25 -3.04 7.13
N ASN A 109 -4.00 -3.17 5.82
CA ASN A 109 -2.75 -2.74 5.20
C ASN A 109 -2.49 -1.23 5.29
N LEU A 110 -3.53 -0.43 5.52
CA LEU A 110 -3.49 1.03 5.64
C LEU A 110 -3.72 1.51 7.09
N ASP A 111 -3.90 0.59 8.04
CA ASP A 111 -4.04 0.93 9.46
C ASP A 111 -2.76 1.62 9.93
N TYR A 112 -2.90 2.65 10.77
CA TYR A 112 -1.79 3.44 11.28
C TYR A 112 -0.90 2.63 12.23
N ALA A 113 -1.43 1.56 12.82
CA ALA A 113 -0.66 0.60 13.62
C ALA A 113 0.12 -0.41 12.76
N VAL A 114 -0.15 -0.48 11.45
CA VAL A 114 0.39 -1.52 10.55
C VAL A 114 1.25 -0.92 9.44
N ALA A 115 0.78 0.14 8.79
CA ALA A 115 1.42 0.76 7.65
C ALA A 115 2.58 1.67 8.06
N GLN A 116 3.69 1.59 7.33
CA GLN A 116 4.87 2.42 7.54
C GLN A 116 4.60 3.90 7.24
N HIS A 117 3.87 4.19 6.16
CA HIS A 117 3.45 5.55 5.76
C HIS A 117 1.98 5.53 5.33
N PRO A 118 1.03 5.57 6.28
CA PRO A 118 -0.39 5.32 6.02
C PRO A 118 -1.02 6.36 5.08
N HIS A 119 -0.58 7.63 5.13
CA HIS A 119 -1.13 8.69 4.27
C HIS A 119 -0.64 8.60 2.82
N GLU A 120 0.54 8.03 2.59
CA GLU A 120 1.10 7.76 1.26
C GLU A 120 0.77 6.35 0.75
N LEU A 121 -0.15 5.65 1.42
CA LEU A 121 -0.64 4.32 1.07
C LEU A 121 0.46 3.24 1.03
N ILE A 122 1.55 3.43 1.78
CA ILE A 122 2.70 2.51 1.83
C ILE A 122 2.64 1.69 3.12
N THR A 123 2.57 0.37 2.96
CA THR A 123 2.50 -0.56 4.09
C THR A 123 3.89 -0.88 4.64
N TYR A 124 4.88 -1.22 3.81
CA TYR A 124 6.24 -1.52 4.27
C TYR A 124 7.27 -1.49 3.14
N GLY A 125 8.55 -1.65 3.51
CA GLY A 125 9.67 -1.67 2.56
C GLY A 125 10.00 -0.30 1.97
N GLY A 126 9.53 0.79 2.59
CA GLY A 126 9.77 2.16 2.18
C GLY A 126 8.96 2.63 0.97
N ASN A 127 8.54 1.73 0.06
CA ASN A 127 7.73 2.06 -1.12
C ASN A 127 6.73 0.96 -1.52
N GLY A 128 6.57 -0.09 -0.71
CA GLY A 128 5.57 -1.14 -0.93
C GLY A 128 4.15 -0.60 -0.68
N ALA A 129 3.46 -0.22 -1.75
CA ALA A 129 2.20 0.49 -1.72
C ALA A 129 0.98 -0.41 -1.93
N VAL A 130 -0.14 -0.03 -1.32
CA VAL A 130 -1.46 -0.61 -1.53
C VAL A 130 -2.10 -0.04 -2.80
N PHE A 131 -2.02 1.29 -2.95
CA PHE A 131 -2.49 2.04 -4.11
C PHE A 131 -1.53 3.21 -4.40
N GLN A 132 -1.57 3.75 -5.61
CA GLN A 132 -0.75 4.91 -5.99
C GLN A 132 -1.28 6.21 -5.39
N ASN A 133 -2.61 6.30 -5.21
CA ASN A 133 -3.29 7.50 -4.73
C ASN A 133 -4.65 7.17 -4.10
N TRP A 134 -5.23 8.15 -3.42
CA TRP A 134 -6.50 8.00 -2.72
C TRP A 134 -7.72 7.88 -3.65
N ALA A 135 -7.66 8.33 -4.91
CA ALA A 135 -8.75 8.08 -5.87
C ALA A 135 -8.91 6.59 -6.16
N GLN A 136 -7.79 5.89 -6.37
CA GLN A 136 -7.76 4.44 -6.57
C GLN A 136 -8.36 3.70 -5.36
N TYR A 137 -7.95 4.08 -4.14
CA TYR A 137 -8.55 3.54 -2.92
C TYR A 137 -10.08 3.70 -2.93
N ARG A 138 -10.60 4.92 -3.13
CA ARG A 138 -12.04 5.17 -3.07
C ARG A 138 -12.82 4.38 -4.12
N LEU A 139 -12.32 4.33 -5.35
CA LEU A 139 -12.95 3.56 -6.43
C LEU A 139 -12.92 2.06 -6.15
N THR A 140 -11.80 1.52 -5.68
CA THR A 140 -11.71 0.10 -5.30
C THR A 140 -12.69 -0.25 -4.19
N MET A 141 -12.78 0.58 -3.13
CA MET A 141 -13.73 0.35 -2.05
C MET A 141 -15.18 0.39 -2.53
N LYS A 142 -15.52 1.33 -3.42
CA LYS A 142 -16.85 1.40 -4.05
C LYS A 142 -17.16 0.14 -4.86
N TYR A 143 -16.25 -0.26 -5.75
CA TYR A 143 -16.45 -1.45 -6.58
C TYR A 143 -16.59 -2.73 -5.75
N LEU A 144 -15.78 -2.88 -4.69
CA LEU A 144 -15.90 -4.03 -3.77
C LEU A 144 -17.23 -4.01 -3.00
N ALA A 145 -17.74 -2.84 -2.64
CA ALA A 145 -19.04 -2.74 -1.98
C ALA A 145 -20.20 -3.11 -2.93
N GLU A 146 -20.12 -2.69 -4.20
CA GLU A 146 -21.21 -2.85 -5.17
C GLU A 146 -21.23 -4.19 -5.91
N MET A 147 -20.09 -4.88 -6.01
CA MET A 147 -19.94 -6.09 -6.82
C MET A 147 -20.75 -7.29 -6.30
N THR A 148 -21.19 -8.16 -7.22
CA THR A 148 -21.81 -9.45 -6.88
C THR A 148 -20.77 -10.57 -6.83
N ASN A 149 -21.22 -11.80 -6.53
CA ASN A 149 -20.36 -12.99 -6.53
C ASN A 149 -20.05 -13.49 -7.96
N GLU A 150 -20.59 -12.86 -8.99
CA GLU A 150 -20.45 -13.22 -10.40
C GLU A 150 -19.63 -12.17 -11.16
N GLN A 151 -18.85 -11.38 -10.42
CA GLN A 151 -17.96 -10.37 -10.96
C GLN A 151 -16.54 -10.54 -10.41
N THR A 152 -15.59 -10.02 -11.17
CA THR A 152 -14.18 -9.90 -10.79
C THR A 152 -13.73 -8.46 -11.01
N LEU A 153 -13.17 -7.85 -9.97
CA LEU A 153 -12.48 -6.56 -10.05
C LEU A 153 -11.07 -6.77 -10.56
N VAL A 154 -10.71 -6.09 -11.65
CA VAL A 154 -9.37 -6.16 -12.23
C VAL A 154 -8.55 -4.95 -11.80
N MET A 155 -7.42 -5.21 -11.14
CA MET A 155 -6.52 -4.18 -10.60
C MET A 155 -5.21 -4.12 -11.41
N TYR A 156 -4.93 -2.94 -11.97
CA TYR A 156 -3.74 -2.61 -12.75
C TYR A 156 -2.80 -1.75 -11.91
N SER A 157 -1.90 -2.38 -11.17
CA SER A 157 -0.92 -1.70 -10.30
C SER A 157 -1.56 -0.65 -9.40
N GLY A 158 -2.67 -1.00 -8.74
CA GLY A 158 -3.47 -0.09 -7.91
C GLY A 158 -4.62 0.59 -8.65
N HIS A 159 -4.57 0.77 -9.98
CA HIS A 159 -5.71 1.30 -10.74
C HIS A 159 -6.86 0.27 -10.84
N PRO A 160 -8.06 0.56 -10.33
CA PRO A 160 -9.20 -0.33 -10.51
C PRO A 160 -9.79 -0.15 -11.91
N LEU A 161 -9.42 -1.04 -12.84
CA LEU A 161 -9.88 -0.98 -14.23
C LEU A 161 -11.41 -1.10 -14.31
N GLY A 162 -11.99 -1.97 -13.49
CA GLY A 162 -13.44 -2.12 -13.39
C GLY A 162 -13.88 -3.50 -12.96
N LEU A 163 -15.20 -3.67 -12.86
CA LEU A 163 -15.87 -4.93 -12.58
C LEU A 163 -16.23 -5.62 -13.90
N PHE A 164 -15.79 -6.85 -14.08
CA PHE A 164 -16.08 -7.66 -15.26
C PHE A 164 -16.90 -8.90 -14.87
N PRO A 165 -17.84 -9.35 -15.72
CA PRO A 165 -18.56 -10.60 -15.48
C PRO A 165 -17.61 -11.79 -15.33
N SER A 166 -17.89 -12.66 -14.37
CA SER A 166 -17.19 -13.92 -14.13
C SER A 166 -18.17 -14.97 -13.55
N HIS A 167 -17.77 -15.75 -12.55
CA HIS A 167 -18.61 -16.76 -11.92
C HIS A 167 -18.29 -16.89 -10.42
N LYS A 168 -19.15 -17.57 -9.66
CA LYS A 168 -19.04 -17.69 -8.18
C LYS A 168 -17.69 -18.19 -7.70
N GLU A 169 -17.13 -19.19 -8.38
CA GLU A 169 -15.81 -19.77 -8.06
C GLU A 169 -14.60 -18.95 -8.57
N ALA A 170 -14.83 -17.87 -9.33
CA ALA A 170 -13.73 -17.02 -9.81
C ALA A 170 -13.18 -16.15 -8.66
N PRO A 171 -11.92 -15.69 -8.74
CA PRO A 171 -11.42 -14.68 -7.82
C PRO A 171 -12.27 -13.40 -7.87
N ARG A 172 -12.61 -12.83 -6.71
CA ARG A 172 -13.28 -11.52 -6.65
C ARG A 172 -12.38 -10.39 -7.11
N VAL A 173 -11.07 -10.53 -6.95
CA VAL A 173 -10.09 -9.54 -7.38
C VAL A 173 -8.90 -10.25 -8.03
N VAL A 174 -8.46 -9.73 -9.17
CA VAL A 174 -7.18 -10.09 -9.80
C VAL A 174 -6.27 -8.87 -9.74
N VAL A 175 -5.10 -9.03 -9.11
CA VAL A 175 -4.18 -7.92 -8.87
C VAL A 175 -2.85 -8.14 -9.60
N THR A 176 -2.45 -7.13 -10.36
CA THR A 176 -1.07 -6.98 -10.85
C THR A 176 -0.44 -5.76 -10.20
N ASN A 177 0.85 -5.82 -9.88
CA ASN A 177 1.62 -4.69 -9.35
C ASN A 177 3.00 -4.69 -9.97
N GLY A 178 3.39 -3.60 -10.63
CA GLY A 178 4.75 -3.45 -11.14
C GLY A 178 5.08 -4.37 -12.32
N MET A 179 4.06 -4.87 -13.03
CA MET A 179 4.29 -5.69 -14.23
C MET A 179 4.79 -4.80 -15.36
N MET A 180 5.98 -5.13 -15.89
CA MET A 180 6.71 -4.33 -16.86
C MET A 180 7.17 -5.20 -18.03
N ILE A 181 7.31 -4.59 -19.20
CA ILE A 181 8.09 -5.18 -20.28
C ILE A 181 9.55 -5.27 -19.79
N PRO A 182 10.23 -6.44 -19.87
CA PRO A 182 11.51 -6.66 -19.18
C PRO A 182 12.59 -5.59 -19.47
N ASN A 183 12.67 -5.10 -20.71
CA ASN A 183 13.65 -4.08 -21.11
C ASN A 183 13.44 -2.71 -20.44
N TYR A 184 12.28 -2.49 -19.81
CA TYR A 184 11.86 -1.25 -19.14
C TYR A 184 11.55 -1.48 -17.66
N SER A 185 12.26 -2.42 -17.03
CA SER A 185 12.06 -2.79 -15.62
C SER A 185 13.24 -2.42 -14.73
N LYS A 186 14.04 -1.40 -15.11
CA LYS A 186 15.13 -0.90 -14.27
C LYS A 186 14.58 -0.01 -13.14
N PRO A 187 15.35 0.24 -12.06
CA PRO A 187 14.90 1.09 -10.95
C PRO A 187 14.40 2.48 -11.39
N ASP A 188 15.12 3.16 -12.28
CA ASP A 188 14.72 4.47 -12.79
C ASP A 188 13.49 4.42 -13.69
N ASP A 189 13.30 3.34 -14.46
CA ASP A 189 12.06 3.13 -15.22
C ASP A 189 10.87 3.05 -14.26
N TRP A 190 11.01 2.27 -13.18
CA TRP A 190 9.97 2.12 -12.17
C TRP A 190 9.64 3.44 -11.46
N GLU A 191 10.66 4.20 -11.04
CA GLU A 191 10.47 5.51 -10.41
C GLU A 191 9.70 6.47 -11.33
N LYS A 192 10.06 6.48 -12.62
CA LYS A 192 9.40 7.29 -13.65
C LYS A 192 7.94 6.88 -13.85
N PHE A 193 7.68 5.60 -14.05
CA PHE A 193 6.33 5.09 -14.33
C PHE A 193 5.41 5.18 -13.12
N ASN A 194 5.95 5.11 -11.90
CA ASN A 194 5.19 5.36 -10.68
C ASN A 194 4.81 6.84 -10.56
N ALA A 195 5.74 7.77 -10.80
CA ALA A 195 5.45 9.20 -10.83
C ALA A 195 4.40 9.57 -11.91
N LEU A 196 4.43 8.87 -13.05
CA LEU A 196 3.44 9.03 -14.13
C LEU A 196 2.05 8.48 -13.78
N GLY A 197 1.88 7.74 -12.68
CA GLY A 197 0.59 7.17 -12.30
C GLY A 197 0.19 5.94 -13.11
N VAL A 198 1.16 5.20 -13.67
CA VAL A 198 0.91 4.01 -14.52
C VAL A 198 1.40 2.70 -13.91
N THR A 199 2.16 2.73 -12.81
CA THR A 199 2.57 1.52 -12.08
C THR A 199 2.83 1.79 -10.61
N GLN A 200 2.96 0.73 -9.80
CA GLN A 200 3.37 0.81 -8.40
C GLN A 200 4.20 -0.42 -8.02
N TYR A 201 4.91 -0.33 -6.90
CA TYR A 201 5.58 -1.48 -6.30
C TYR A 201 4.69 -1.98 -5.17
N GLY A 202 4.10 -3.16 -5.36
CA GLY A 202 3.24 -3.77 -4.37
C GLY A 202 4.02 -4.58 -3.33
N GLN A 203 5.33 -4.74 -3.49
CA GLN A 203 6.11 -5.69 -2.69
C GLN A 203 5.37 -7.07 -2.74
N MET A 204 5.36 -7.89 -1.70
CA MET A 204 4.63 -9.16 -1.68
C MET A 204 3.21 -8.97 -1.17
N THR A 205 3.08 -8.42 0.05
CA THR A 205 1.80 -8.40 0.80
C THR A 205 1.17 -7.01 0.92
N ALA A 206 1.86 -5.94 0.50
CA ALA A 206 1.34 -4.59 0.53
C ALA A 206 0.29 -4.40 -0.58
N GLY A 207 0.68 -4.65 -1.83
CA GLY A 207 -0.20 -4.52 -3.00
C GLY A 207 -1.14 -5.70 -3.21
N SER A 208 -1.02 -6.78 -2.44
CA SER A 208 -1.94 -7.94 -2.47
C SER A 208 -2.90 -7.99 -1.28
N TYR A 209 -2.87 -6.97 -0.42
CA TYR A 209 -3.84 -6.78 0.67
C TYR A 209 -3.82 -7.91 1.69
N MET A 210 -2.64 -8.30 2.18
CA MET A 210 -2.52 -9.41 3.14
C MET A 210 -1.33 -9.26 4.09
N TYR A 211 -0.89 -8.03 4.36
CA TYR A 211 0.15 -7.80 5.34
C TYR A 211 -0.47 -7.80 6.75
N ILE A 212 0.18 -8.47 7.70
CA ILE A 212 -0.36 -8.72 9.05
C ILE A 212 0.62 -8.28 10.16
N GLY A 213 1.45 -7.29 9.85
CA GLY A 213 2.49 -6.81 10.76
C GLY A 213 3.74 -7.69 10.79
N PRO A 214 4.61 -7.50 11.78
CA PRO A 214 5.96 -8.09 11.80
C PRO A 214 5.98 -9.59 12.15
N GLN A 215 4.86 -10.16 12.60
CA GLN A 215 4.79 -11.56 13.08
C GLN A 215 5.31 -12.57 12.05
N GLY A 216 5.03 -12.36 10.76
CA GLY A 216 5.50 -13.25 9.69
C GLY A 216 7.02 -13.27 9.59
N ILE A 217 7.67 -12.10 9.73
CA ILE A 217 9.13 -11.98 9.68
C ILE A 217 9.76 -12.51 10.97
N VAL A 218 9.15 -12.31 12.14
CA VAL A 218 9.60 -12.92 13.40
C VAL A 218 9.64 -14.43 13.27
N HIS A 219 8.57 -15.06 12.77
CA HIS A 219 8.51 -16.50 12.55
C HIS A 219 9.56 -16.96 11.53
N GLY A 220 9.63 -16.32 10.36
CA GLY A 220 10.61 -16.67 9.31
C GLY A 220 12.06 -16.55 9.79
N THR A 221 12.39 -15.47 10.50
CA THR A 221 13.73 -15.25 11.06
C THR A 221 14.06 -16.27 12.13
N THR A 222 13.09 -16.66 12.96
CA THR A 222 13.27 -17.72 13.97
C THR A 222 13.66 -19.03 13.30
N ILE A 223 12.96 -19.42 12.22
CA ILE A 223 13.28 -20.63 11.45
C ILE A 223 14.69 -20.53 10.83
N THR A 224 15.05 -19.36 10.29
CA THR A 224 16.38 -19.12 9.70
C THR A 224 17.49 -19.30 10.73
N VAL A 225 17.36 -18.67 11.90
CA VAL A 225 18.34 -18.75 12.98
C VAL A 225 18.49 -20.20 13.48
N LEU A 226 17.37 -20.89 13.73
CA LEU A 226 17.37 -22.30 14.15
C LEU A 226 18.05 -23.21 13.11
N ASN A 227 17.82 -22.99 11.82
CA ASN A 227 18.48 -23.75 10.75
C ASN A 227 19.97 -23.38 10.62
N GLY A 228 20.34 -22.12 10.82
CA GLY A 228 21.74 -21.69 10.85
C GLY A 228 22.52 -22.47 11.91
N PHE A 229 21.97 -22.55 13.13
CA PHE A 229 22.54 -23.34 14.22
C PHE A 229 22.63 -24.84 13.92
N ARG A 230 21.56 -25.44 13.37
CA ARG A 230 21.58 -26.85 12.92
C ARG A 230 22.66 -27.12 11.88
N LYS A 231 22.81 -26.22 10.90
CA LYS A 231 23.79 -26.36 9.80
C LYS A 231 25.23 -26.36 10.30
N ILE A 232 25.54 -25.55 11.31
CA ILE A 232 26.86 -25.53 11.96
C ILE A 232 26.98 -26.53 13.12
N LYS A 233 25.97 -27.39 13.32
CA LYS A 233 25.89 -28.39 14.39
C LYS A 233 26.11 -27.81 15.80
N LYS A 234 25.59 -26.62 16.06
CA LYS A 234 25.63 -25.97 17.38
C LYS A 234 24.23 -25.75 17.94
N SER A 235 24.11 -25.72 19.27
CA SER A 235 22.89 -25.30 19.95
C SER A 235 22.75 -23.76 19.91
N PRO A 236 21.55 -23.18 19.74
CA PRO A 236 21.36 -21.74 19.90
C PRO A 236 21.63 -21.27 21.34
N GLN A 237 21.34 -22.11 22.34
CA GLN A 237 21.54 -21.79 23.75
C GLN A 237 23.01 -21.45 24.04
N GLY A 238 23.25 -20.26 24.61
CA GLY A 238 24.58 -19.80 24.98
C GLY A 238 25.49 -19.39 23.81
N ASN A 239 24.98 -19.41 22.57
CA ASN A 239 25.72 -18.95 21.39
C ASN A 239 25.23 -17.58 20.90
N LEU A 240 26.11 -16.86 20.20
CA LEU A 240 25.88 -15.51 19.72
C LEU A 240 25.32 -15.48 18.29
N PHE A 241 24.30 -14.64 18.07
CA PHE A 241 23.82 -14.21 16.77
C PHE A 241 24.09 -12.70 16.62
N LEU A 242 25.15 -12.35 15.90
CA LEU A 242 25.50 -10.97 15.57
C LEU A 242 24.88 -10.57 14.23
N THR A 243 24.16 -9.46 14.19
CA THR A 243 23.48 -8.93 13.00
C THR A 243 23.36 -7.41 13.06
N ALA A 244 22.73 -6.79 12.05
CA ALA A 244 22.47 -5.36 11.99
C ALA A 244 21.09 -5.03 11.38
N GLY A 245 20.62 -3.81 11.66
CA GLY A 245 19.38 -3.20 11.17
C GLY A 245 18.16 -3.52 12.03
N LEU A 246 17.45 -2.46 12.45
CA LEU A 246 16.20 -2.49 13.24
C LEU A 246 15.05 -1.76 12.53
N GLY A 247 15.02 -1.81 11.19
CA GLY A 247 13.89 -1.31 10.38
C GLY A 247 12.66 -2.23 10.43
N GLY A 248 11.65 -1.98 9.58
CA GLY A 248 10.35 -2.67 9.65
C GLY A 248 10.39 -4.21 9.55
N MET A 249 11.32 -4.79 8.77
CA MET A 249 11.52 -6.25 8.71
C MET A 249 12.65 -6.72 9.64
N SER A 250 13.78 -6.01 9.64
CA SER A 250 14.98 -6.41 10.39
C SER A 250 14.85 -6.20 11.91
N GLY A 251 13.91 -5.38 12.37
CA GLY A 251 13.52 -5.27 13.77
C GLY A 251 12.92 -6.54 14.38
N ALA A 252 12.57 -7.53 13.56
CA ALA A 252 12.13 -8.85 14.03
C ALA A 252 13.29 -9.73 14.55
N GLN A 253 14.55 -9.41 14.20
CA GLN A 253 15.70 -10.25 14.48
C GLN A 253 15.95 -10.47 15.99
N PRO A 254 15.90 -9.45 16.87
CA PRO A 254 16.08 -9.66 18.31
C PRO A 254 15.01 -10.57 18.91
N LYS A 255 13.74 -10.40 18.52
CA LYS A 255 12.65 -11.26 18.99
C LYS A 255 12.81 -12.69 18.51
N ALA A 256 13.23 -12.88 17.26
CA ALA A 256 13.50 -14.20 16.69
C ALA A 256 14.63 -14.94 17.41
N GLY A 257 15.73 -14.24 17.72
CA GLY A 257 16.82 -14.84 18.48
C GLY A 257 16.42 -15.20 19.92
N ASN A 258 15.60 -14.37 20.57
CA ASN A 258 15.01 -14.70 21.89
C ASN A 258 14.16 -15.98 21.82
N ILE A 259 13.33 -16.15 20.79
CA ILE A 259 12.52 -17.36 20.59
C ILE A 259 13.41 -18.56 20.29
N ALA A 260 14.46 -18.39 19.48
CA ALA A 260 15.41 -19.44 19.16
C ALA A 260 16.30 -19.84 20.36
N GLY A 261 16.41 -18.99 21.39
CA GLY A 261 17.21 -19.20 22.59
C GLY A 261 18.68 -18.77 22.48
N CYS A 262 19.03 -17.96 21.47
CA CYS A 262 20.40 -17.43 21.31
C CYS A 262 20.55 -16.00 21.84
N ILE A 263 21.79 -15.58 22.08
CA ILE A 263 22.12 -14.21 22.44
C ILE A 263 22.15 -13.39 21.15
N THR A 264 21.26 -12.41 21.00
CA THR A 264 21.24 -11.55 19.80
C THR A 264 21.90 -10.22 20.07
N VAL A 265 22.83 -9.84 19.21
CA VAL A 265 23.41 -8.49 19.15
C VAL A 265 23.04 -7.91 17.79
N CYS A 266 22.20 -6.88 17.80
CA CYS A 266 21.75 -6.21 16.59
C CYS A 266 22.26 -4.78 16.59
N ALA A 267 23.19 -4.46 15.69
CA ALA A 267 23.67 -3.10 15.51
C ALA A 267 22.66 -2.25 14.74
N GLU A 268 22.42 -1.03 15.17
CA GLU A 268 21.61 -0.04 14.46
C GLU A 268 22.27 1.33 14.61
N VAL A 269 22.26 2.12 13.53
CA VAL A 269 22.87 3.45 13.47
C VAL A 269 21.86 4.55 13.81
N ASN A 270 20.57 4.26 13.69
CA ASN A 270 19.47 5.17 14.02
C ASN A 270 18.92 4.87 15.42
N GLU A 271 19.08 5.83 16.34
CA GLU A 271 18.53 5.77 17.71
C GLU A 271 16.99 5.76 17.72
#